data_AF-A0A948QJD6-F1
#
_entry.id   AF-A0A948QJD6-F1
#
_cell.length_a   1.000
_cell.length_b   1.000
_cell.length_c   1.000
_cell.angle_alpha   90.00
_cell.angle_beta   90.00
_cell.angle_gamma   90.00
#
_symmetry.space_group_name_H-M   'P 1'
#
loop_
_entity.id
_entity.type
_entity.pdbx_description
1 polymer ?
#
loop_
_entity_poly.entity_id
_entity_poly.type
_entity_poly.pdbx_seq_one_letter_code
_entity_poly.pdbx_strand_id
1 'polypeptide(L)'
;MKFKQIIAIICILLFPFTTHAAEYDLSIPPQGLHLAATDILVGDVVKIYATINNVGSSDIEGTAVCKDNGNLIGMKSLSAKYSGASEEVWFTWVPMQPGNHTVSLDVITDSVEDENPGDNQTSVTVFVDGDNDNDGIGDSVDPDDDNDGVPDTEDDYPLDPDLSHDTDGDGQDDSVDSDDDNDGIYDWDEAAQGSNPLLYDTDHDGVGDKQDEYPTDPTRSSTPAPTPEIQQPKPTGQVLGAEDNNIQVASVNTSETQNNNNPDPRVLGEEDSVTNTDPIIHENPIVALQADENYNKKVLPEIEVNNKANWLSWPYILWIIAGTFAVLAGLFFLFFLLARKRKKEDDKNPKESKK
;
A
#
# COMPACT_ATOMS: atom_id res chain seq x y z
N MET A 1 -42.12 30.31 48.58
CA MET A 1 -41.08 30.51 47.54
C MET A 1 -40.42 31.87 47.74
N LYS A 2 -39.09 32.00 47.69
CA LYS A 2 -38.43 33.29 48.00
C LYS A 2 -38.49 34.20 46.77
N PHE A 3 -38.83 35.49 46.96
CA PHE A 3 -39.03 36.49 45.89
C PHE A 3 -37.91 36.53 44.82
N LYS A 4 -36.66 36.24 45.22
CA LYS A 4 -35.50 36.13 44.31
C LYS A 4 -35.60 34.99 43.28
N GLN A 5 -36.24 33.86 43.61
CA GLN A 5 -36.43 32.74 42.68
C GLN A 5 -37.49 33.07 41.62
N ILE A 6 -38.50 33.86 41.99
CA ILE A 6 -39.55 34.30 41.05
C ILE A 6 -38.95 35.27 40.01
N ILE A 7 -38.11 36.22 40.44
CA ILE A 7 -37.43 37.14 39.50
C ILE A 7 -36.49 36.39 38.55
N ALA A 8 -35.71 35.40 39.03
CA ALA A 8 -34.82 34.63 38.17
C ALA A 8 -35.58 33.84 37.08
N ILE A 9 -36.71 33.22 37.43
CA ILE A 9 -37.56 32.48 36.47
C ILE A 9 -38.24 33.44 35.50
N ILE A 10 -38.71 34.61 35.97
CA ILE A 10 -39.30 35.63 35.11
C ILE A 10 -38.27 36.22 34.13
N CYS A 11 -37.01 36.41 34.54
CA CYS A 11 -35.96 36.85 33.61
C CYS A 11 -35.72 35.83 32.49
N ILE A 12 -35.71 34.52 32.79
CA ILE A 12 -35.55 33.46 31.77
C ILE A 12 -36.77 33.40 30.83
N LEU A 13 -37.97 33.78 31.29
CA LEU A 13 -39.20 33.84 30.48
C LEU A 13 -39.39 35.18 29.72
N LEU A 14 -38.65 36.24 30.07
CA LEU A 14 -38.75 37.56 29.43
C LEU A 14 -37.65 37.84 28.40
N PHE A 15 -36.60 37.03 28.36
CA PHE A 15 -35.71 36.96 27.20
C PHE A 15 -36.18 35.79 26.32
N PRO A 16 -36.92 36.04 25.22
CA PRO A 16 -37.09 34.99 24.22
C PRO A 16 -35.70 34.61 23.72
N PHE A 17 -35.33 33.34 23.89
CA PHE A 17 -34.22 32.78 23.15
C PHE A 17 -34.65 32.79 21.68
N THR A 18 -34.20 33.78 20.93
CA THR A 18 -34.29 33.78 19.48
C THR A 18 -33.35 32.70 18.97
N THR A 19 -33.89 31.49 18.81
CA THR A 19 -33.30 30.46 17.98
C THR A 19 -33.29 31.01 16.56
N HIS A 20 -32.17 31.60 16.15
CA HIS A 20 -31.89 31.77 14.73
C HIS A 20 -31.80 30.36 14.15
N ALA A 21 -32.68 30.05 13.19
CA ALA A 21 -32.39 29.00 12.23
C ALA A 21 -31.25 29.50 11.34
N ALA A 22 -30.37 28.61 10.90
CA ALA A 22 -29.28 29.00 10.01
C ALA A 22 -29.82 29.60 8.71
N GLU A 23 -29.14 30.62 8.19
CA GLU A 23 -29.46 31.23 6.91
C GLU A 23 -28.92 30.35 5.77
N TYR A 24 -27.64 29.95 5.87
CA TYR A 24 -26.92 29.15 4.88
C TYR A 24 -26.26 27.94 5.57
N ASP A 25 -26.76 26.74 5.27
CA ASP A 25 -26.37 25.51 5.99
C ASP A 25 -26.67 24.30 5.09
N LEU A 26 -25.61 23.69 4.54
CA LEU A 26 -25.64 22.41 3.84
C LEU A 26 -25.23 21.30 4.82
N SER A 27 -25.86 20.13 4.68
CA SER A 27 -25.50 18.96 5.47
C SER A 27 -25.59 17.67 4.65
N ILE A 28 -24.74 16.71 4.96
CA ILE A 28 -24.83 15.35 4.44
C ILE A 28 -25.59 14.49 5.46
N PRO A 29 -26.74 13.88 5.12
CA PRO A 29 -27.46 13.02 6.04
C PRO A 29 -26.65 11.75 6.35
N PRO A 30 -26.93 11.06 7.48
CA PRO A 30 -26.40 9.71 7.71
C PRO A 30 -26.75 8.78 6.53
N GLN A 31 -25.77 8.01 6.05
CA GLN A 31 -25.87 7.19 4.82
C GLN A 31 -26.08 8.00 3.51
N GLY A 32 -25.90 9.33 3.57
CA GLY A 32 -25.98 10.21 2.40
C GLY A 32 -24.90 9.92 1.34
N LEU A 33 -23.80 9.25 1.71
CA LEU A 33 -22.81 8.70 0.78
C LEU A 33 -22.93 7.17 0.76
N HIS A 34 -23.11 6.59 -0.43
CA HIS A 34 -23.11 5.13 -0.61
C HIS A 34 -22.68 4.74 -2.03
N LEU A 35 -22.18 3.52 -2.19
CA LEU A 35 -21.76 2.94 -3.46
C LEU A 35 -22.88 2.06 -4.03
N ALA A 36 -22.87 1.86 -5.36
CA ALA A 36 -23.83 1.02 -6.06
C ALA A 36 -23.54 -0.50 -5.95
N ALA A 37 -22.32 -0.85 -5.53
CA ALA A 37 -21.81 -2.22 -5.39
C ALA A 37 -21.21 -2.41 -3.99
N THR A 38 -21.10 -3.68 -3.57
CA THR A 38 -20.53 -4.10 -2.26
C THR A 38 -19.31 -4.97 -2.43
N ASP A 39 -19.36 -5.85 -3.42
CA ASP A 39 -18.28 -6.70 -3.88
C ASP A 39 -17.75 -5.95 -5.13
N ILE A 40 -16.51 -5.44 -5.05
CA ILE A 40 -15.92 -4.51 -6.01
C ILE A 40 -14.53 -5.03 -6.33
N LEU A 41 -14.24 -5.19 -7.61
CA LEU A 41 -12.94 -5.64 -8.11
C LEU A 41 -12.09 -4.46 -8.57
N VAL A 42 -10.78 -4.66 -8.76
CA VAL A 42 -9.92 -3.69 -9.45
C VAL A 42 -10.42 -3.47 -10.89
N GLY A 43 -10.37 -2.23 -11.38
CA GLY A 43 -10.84 -1.87 -12.74
C GLY A 43 -12.35 -1.68 -12.88
N ASP A 44 -13.13 -2.00 -11.85
CA ASP A 44 -14.59 -2.03 -11.89
C ASP A 44 -15.23 -0.62 -11.96
N VAL A 45 -16.32 -0.46 -12.74
CA VAL A 45 -16.92 0.87 -13.00
C VAL A 45 -18.03 1.19 -12.00
N VAL A 46 -17.62 1.61 -10.82
CA VAL A 46 -18.52 1.84 -9.67
C VAL A 46 -19.19 3.22 -9.74
N LYS A 47 -20.49 3.26 -9.41
CA LYS A 47 -21.21 4.51 -9.15
C LYS A 47 -21.27 4.81 -7.66
N ILE A 48 -20.90 6.03 -7.30
CA ILE A 48 -21.02 6.58 -5.96
C ILE A 48 -22.18 7.57 -5.98
N TYR A 49 -23.15 7.41 -5.07
CA TYR A 49 -24.27 8.33 -4.88
C TYR A 49 -24.06 9.20 -3.64
N ALA A 50 -24.39 10.47 -3.75
CA ALA A 50 -24.30 11.47 -2.71
C ALA A 50 -25.63 12.23 -2.60
N THR A 51 -26.23 12.23 -1.41
CA THR A 51 -27.38 13.05 -1.03
C THR A 51 -26.89 14.25 -0.22
N ILE A 52 -27.30 15.45 -0.60
CA ILE A 52 -27.00 16.69 0.12
C ILE A 52 -28.32 17.38 0.48
N ASN A 53 -28.44 17.87 1.71
CA ASN A 53 -29.58 18.62 2.19
C ASN A 53 -29.22 20.10 2.40
N ASN A 54 -30.10 21.01 1.99
CA ASN A 54 -30.11 22.36 2.53
C ASN A 54 -30.99 22.36 3.79
N VAL A 55 -30.38 22.60 4.95
CA VAL A 55 -31.05 22.69 6.26
C VAL A 55 -31.16 24.15 6.75
N GLY A 56 -30.55 25.08 6.01
CA GLY A 56 -30.71 26.52 6.17
C GLY A 56 -32.06 27.04 5.68
N SER A 57 -32.21 28.36 5.71
CA SER A 57 -33.46 29.05 5.37
C SER A 57 -33.40 29.87 4.07
N SER A 58 -32.25 29.89 3.40
CA SER A 58 -32.01 30.50 2.09
C SER A 58 -31.52 29.47 1.07
N ASP A 59 -31.74 29.75 -0.23
CA ASP A 59 -31.10 28.98 -1.31
C ASP A 59 -29.57 29.08 -1.21
N ILE A 60 -28.87 28.00 -1.50
CA ILE A 60 -27.40 27.93 -1.42
C ILE A 60 -26.79 27.22 -2.63
N GLU A 61 -25.63 27.69 -3.07
CA GLU A 61 -24.84 27.10 -4.15
C GLU A 61 -23.50 26.61 -3.59
N GLY A 62 -23.01 25.50 -4.13
CA GLY A 62 -21.81 24.85 -3.63
C GLY A 62 -21.32 23.76 -4.57
N THR A 63 -20.29 23.05 -4.14
CA THR A 63 -19.63 21.98 -4.87
C THR A 63 -19.40 20.78 -3.97
N ALA A 64 -19.95 19.63 -4.37
CA ALA A 64 -19.61 18.33 -3.82
C ALA A 64 -18.28 17.83 -4.42
N VAL A 65 -17.31 17.50 -3.58
CA VAL A 65 -15.99 17.00 -3.95
C VAL A 65 -15.85 15.57 -3.42
N CYS A 66 -15.74 14.60 -4.33
CA CYS A 66 -15.60 13.19 -3.98
C CYS A 66 -14.16 12.72 -4.19
N LYS A 67 -13.62 11.96 -3.23
CA LYS A 67 -12.23 11.50 -3.19
C LYS A 67 -12.14 10.04 -2.79
N ASP A 68 -11.05 9.38 -3.20
CA ASP A 68 -10.65 8.04 -2.80
C ASP A 68 -9.28 8.12 -2.12
N ASN A 69 -9.21 7.75 -0.83
CA ASN A 69 -7.98 7.83 -0.02
C ASN A 69 -7.29 9.22 -0.08
N GLY A 70 -8.07 10.27 -0.33
CA GLY A 70 -7.62 11.67 -0.50
C GLY A 70 -7.39 12.11 -1.94
N ASN A 71 -7.28 11.19 -2.91
CA ASN A 71 -7.15 11.47 -4.34
C ASN A 71 -8.51 11.86 -4.94
N LEU A 72 -8.53 12.81 -5.88
CA LEU A 72 -9.79 13.32 -6.44
C LEU A 72 -10.45 12.32 -7.41
N ILE A 73 -11.68 11.88 -7.11
CA ILE A 73 -12.55 11.15 -8.04
C ILE A 73 -13.25 12.16 -8.96
N GLY A 74 -13.83 13.23 -8.39
CA GLY A 74 -14.51 14.25 -9.18
C GLY A 74 -15.22 15.32 -8.35
N MET A 75 -15.82 16.26 -9.06
CA MET A 75 -16.54 17.40 -8.49
C MET A 75 -17.91 17.57 -9.18
N LYS A 76 -18.94 17.96 -8.43
CA LYS A 76 -20.28 18.29 -8.93
C LYS A 76 -20.80 19.56 -8.27
N SER A 77 -21.22 20.53 -9.08
CA SER A 77 -21.90 21.74 -8.58
C SER A 77 -23.32 21.40 -8.11
N LEU A 78 -23.80 22.16 -7.11
CA LEU A 78 -25.07 22.02 -6.41
C LEU A 78 -25.84 23.37 -6.43
N SER A 79 -27.17 23.32 -6.40
CA SER A 79 -28.04 24.50 -6.24
C SER A 79 -29.22 24.17 -5.31
N ALA A 80 -28.88 23.82 -4.07
CA ALA A 80 -29.80 23.26 -3.10
C ALA A 80 -30.82 24.29 -2.60
N LYS A 81 -32.11 23.99 -2.81
CA LYS A 81 -33.22 24.90 -2.50
C LYS A 81 -33.69 24.78 -1.07
N TYR A 82 -33.96 25.92 -0.42
CA TYR A 82 -34.43 25.96 0.97
C TYR A 82 -35.79 25.24 1.17
N SER A 83 -36.50 24.94 0.09
CA SER A 83 -37.80 24.26 0.10
C SER A 83 -37.77 22.80 0.59
N GLY A 84 -36.66 22.33 1.17
CA GLY A 84 -36.52 21.01 1.78
C GLY A 84 -36.40 19.85 0.79
N ALA A 85 -35.99 20.14 -0.45
CA ALA A 85 -35.67 19.11 -1.43
C ALA A 85 -34.18 18.78 -1.33
N SER A 86 -33.85 17.52 -1.02
CA SER A 86 -32.48 17.01 -1.12
C SER A 86 -32.00 17.06 -2.57
N GLU A 87 -30.72 17.36 -2.76
CA GLU A 87 -30.05 17.28 -4.06
C GLU A 87 -29.21 15.98 -4.10
N GLU A 88 -29.48 15.14 -5.10
CA GLU A 88 -28.75 13.90 -5.33
C GLU A 88 -27.78 14.08 -6.50
N VAL A 89 -26.50 13.78 -6.27
CA VAL A 89 -25.46 13.75 -7.30
C VAL A 89 -24.78 12.38 -7.30
N TRP A 90 -24.11 12.06 -8.41
CA TRP A 90 -23.35 10.82 -8.54
C TRP A 90 -22.00 11.04 -9.21
N PHE A 91 -21.07 10.17 -8.87
CA PHE A 91 -19.72 10.10 -9.41
C PHE A 91 -19.48 8.72 -10.02
N THR A 92 -18.60 8.65 -11.02
CA THR A 92 -18.03 7.38 -11.49
C THR A 92 -16.64 7.27 -10.87
N TRP A 93 -16.36 6.12 -10.27
CA TRP A 93 -15.07 5.76 -9.70
C TRP A 93 -14.64 4.43 -10.31
N VAL A 94 -13.34 4.29 -10.50
CA VAL A 94 -12.68 3.07 -10.98
C VAL A 94 -11.48 2.88 -10.05
N PRO A 95 -11.52 1.94 -9.08
CA PRO A 95 -10.35 1.62 -8.29
C PRO A 95 -9.32 0.94 -9.18
N MET A 96 -8.06 1.32 -9.05
CA MET A 96 -6.96 0.76 -9.86
C MET A 96 -5.96 -0.03 -9.02
N GLN A 97 -6.27 -0.31 -7.76
CA GLN A 97 -5.45 -1.01 -6.77
C GLN A 97 -6.38 -1.77 -5.81
N PRO A 98 -5.98 -2.92 -5.26
CA PRO A 98 -6.76 -3.65 -4.28
C PRO A 98 -6.59 -3.07 -2.86
N GLY A 99 -7.45 -3.51 -1.95
CA GLY A 99 -7.39 -3.21 -0.52
C GLY A 99 -8.46 -2.23 -0.01
N ASN A 100 -8.15 -1.50 1.06
CA ASN A 100 -9.12 -0.62 1.71
C ASN A 100 -9.16 0.78 1.06
N HIS A 101 -10.30 1.14 0.51
CA HIS A 101 -10.58 2.44 -0.10
C HIS A 101 -11.51 3.26 0.78
N THR A 102 -11.03 4.40 1.29
CA THR A 102 -11.85 5.37 2.01
C THR A 102 -12.35 6.42 1.04
N VAL A 103 -13.58 6.20 0.54
CA VAL A 103 -14.29 7.16 -0.29
C VAL A 103 -14.84 8.26 0.62
N SER A 104 -14.42 9.50 0.39
CA SER A 104 -14.88 10.68 1.14
C SER A 104 -15.65 11.65 0.26
N LEU A 105 -16.55 12.40 0.89
CA LEU A 105 -17.31 13.49 0.28
C LEU A 105 -17.17 14.74 1.15
N ASP A 106 -16.63 15.80 0.56
CA ASP A 106 -16.62 17.14 1.14
C ASP A 106 -17.59 18.02 0.35
N VAL A 107 -18.51 18.70 1.03
CA VAL A 107 -19.37 19.74 0.43
C VAL A 107 -18.81 21.11 0.79
N ILE A 108 -18.61 21.96 -0.22
CA ILE A 108 -18.02 23.28 -0.08
C ILE A 108 -19.02 24.32 -0.61
N THR A 109 -19.31 25.36 0.15
CA THR A 109 -20.18 26.47 -0.29
C THR A 109 -19.41 27.46 -1.16
N ASP A 110 -20.01 27.92 -2.26
CA ASP A 110 -19.28 28.66 -3.30
C ASP A 110 -19.12 30.17 -2.98
N SER A 111 -20.08 30.77 -2.28
CA SER A 111 -20.18 32.24 -2.12
C SER A 111 -20.66 32.73 -0.74
N VAL A 112 -20.98 31.82 0.17
CA VAL A 112 -21.45 32.11 1.53
C VAL A 112 -20.70 31.23 2.52
N GLU A 113 -20.49 31.70 3.74
CA GLU A 113 -19.99 30.86 4.83
C GLU A 113 -21.14 29.95 5.30
N ASP A 114 -20.85 28.66 5.41
CA ASP A 114 -21.76 27.67 5.97
C ASP A 114 -21.80 27.81 7.51
N GLU A 115 -22.99 27.79 8.11
CA GLU A 115 -23.13 27.97 9.56
C GLU A 115 -22.77 26.74 10.39
N ASN A 116 -22.73 25.54 9.80
CA ASN A 116 -22.40 24.28 10.47
C ASN A 116 -21.47 23.37 9.62
N PRO A 117 -20.26 23.81 9.23
CA PRO A 117 -19.40 23.08 8.29
C PRO A 117 -18.87 21.72 8.79
N GLY A 118 -19.29 21.27 9.99
CA GLY A 118 -18.94 19.97 10.57
C GLY A 118 -19.80 18.80 10.10
N ASP A 119 -20.95 19.01 9.46
CA ASP A 119 -21.77 17.94 8.83
C ASP A 119 -21.74 17.97 7.28
N ASN A 120 -20.93 18.85 6.71
CA ASN A 120 -20.57 18.92 5.29
C ASN A 120 -19.50 17.90 4.87
N GLN A 121 -19.12 16.95 5.74
CA GLN A 121 -18.15 15.90 5.44
C GLN A 121 -18.67 14.52 5.84
N THR A 122 -18.46 13.53 4.98
CA THR A 122 -18.69 12.12 5.33
C THR A 122 -17.73 11.22 4.57
N SER A 123 -17.57 9.98 5.05
CA SER A 123 -16.80 8.95 4.36
C SER A 123 -17.37 7.56 4.59
N VAL A 124 -17.05 6.67 3.66
CA VAL A 124 -17.32 5.24 3.72
C VAL A 124 -16.05 4.50 3.32
N THR A 125 -15.68 3.48 4.09
CA THR A 125 -14.58 2.59 3.74
C THR A 125 -15.17 1.33 3.11
N VAL A 126 -14.67 0.98 1.93
CA VAL A 126 -14.97 -0.27 1.22
C VAL A 126 -13.68 -1.05 1.01
N PHE A 127 -13.80 -2.35 0.84
CA PHE A 127 -12.72 -3.19 0.33
C PHE A 127 -12.89 -3.34 -1.18
N VAL A 128 -11.79 -3.29 -1.90
CA VAL A 128 -11.69 -3.64 -3.33
C VAL A 128 -10.83 -4.88 -3.39
N ASP A 129 -11.35 -5.94 -3.99
CA ASP A 129 -10.60 -7.16 -4.20
C ASP A 129 -9.74 -7.07 -5.47
N GLY A 130 -8.75 -7.95 -5.61
CA GLY A 130 -8.09 -8.15 -6.89
C GLY A 130 -9.00 -8.84 -7.92
N ASP A 131 -8.48 -9.01 -9.13
CA ASP A 131 -9.06 -9.69 -10.29
C ASP A 131 -7.90 -9.84 -11.29
N ASN A 132 -6.87 -10.60 -10.88
CA ASN A 132 -5.53 -10.56 -11.48
C ASN A 132 -5.52 -11.10 -12.93
N ASP A 133 -6.21 -12.19 -13.19
CA ASP A 133 -6.47 -12.76 -14.53
C ASP A 133 -7.56 -12.02 -15.35
N ASN A 134 -8.40 -11.23 -14.68
CA ASN A 134 -9.57 -10.51 -15.22
C ASN A 134 -10.75 -11.44 -15.64
N ASP A 135 -10.93 -12.58 -14.97
CA ASP A 135 -12.09 -13.48 -15.09
C ASP A 135 -13.39 -12.87 -14.53
N GLY A 136 -13.29 -12.02 -13.49
CA GLY A 136 -14.40 -11.41 -12.77
C GLY A 136 -14.86 -12.15 -11.51
N ILE A 137 -14.14 -13.19 -11.10
CA ILE A 137 -13.97 -13.61 -9.70
C ILE A 137 -12.88 -12.70 -9.08
N GLY A 138 -12.76 -12.67 -7.75
CA GLY A 138 -11.73 -11.85 -7.09
C GLY A 138 -10.74 -12.71 -6.34
N ASP A 139 -9.48 -12.29 -6.32
CA ASP A 139 -8.31 -13.03 -5.77
C ASP A 139 -8.55 -13.61 -4.35
N SER A 140 -9.44 -13.02 -3.55
CA SER A 140 -9.73 -13.56 -2.21
C SER A 140 -10.58 -14.85 -2.19
N VAL A 141 -11.12 -15.26 -3.35
CA VAL A 141 -12.03 -16.41 -3.52
C VAL A 141 -11.86 -17.18 -4.82
N ASP A 142 -10.95 -16.77 -5.72
CA ASP A 142 -10.51 -17.63 -6.82
C ASP A 142 -9.72 -18.84 -6.26
N PRO A 143 -9.70 -19.97 -6.98
CA PRO A 143 -8.71 -21.03 -6.77
C PRO A 143 -7.50 -21.02 -7.73
N ASP A 144 -7.45 -20.10 -8.71
CA ASP A 144 -6.44 -20.01 -9.77
C ASP A 144 -6.30 -18.52 -10.21
N ASP A 145 -5.70 -17.70 -9.35
CA ASP A 145 -5.65 -16.22 -9.39
C ASP A 145 -5.08 -15.62 -10.70
N ASP A 146 -4.31 -16.37 -11.49
CA ASP A 146 -3.78 -15.93 -12.78
C ASP A 146 -4.20 -16.79 -14.00
N ASN A 147 -4.90 -17.90 -13.75
CA ASN A 147 -5.47 -18.82 -14.74
C ASN A 147 -4.42 -19.53 -15.63
N ASP A 148 -3.19 -19.75 -15.14
CA ASP A 148 -2.18 -20.60 -15.80
C ASP A 148 -2.58 -22.10 -15.82
N GLY A 149 -3.37 -22.52 -14.83
CA GLY A 149 -3.88 -23.89 -14.65
C GLY A 149 -3.30 -24.67 -13.46
N VAL A 150 -2.43 -24.06 -12.66
CA VAL A 150 -1.94 -24.52 -11.35
C VAL A 150 -2.70 -23.76 -10.25
N PRO A 151 -3.42 -24.44 -9.33
CA PRO A 151 -4.17 -23.72 -8.29
C PRO A 151 -3.24 -23.02 -7.29
N ASP A 152 -3.59 -21.84 -6.76
CA ASP A 152 -2.75 -21.02 -5.84
C ASP A 152 -2.23 -21.74 -4.59
N THR A 153 -2.80 -22.91 -4.25
CA THR A 153 -2.32 -23.75 -3.14
C THR A 153 -1.17 -24.71 -3.51
N GLU A 154 -0.87 -24.83 -4.79
CA GLU A 154 0.15 -25.67 -5.41
C GLU A 154 1.11 -24.85 -6.31
N ASP A 155 0.96 -23.51 -6.31
CA ASP A 155 1.73 -22.54 -7.10
C ASP A 155 2.58 -21.64 -6.18
N ASP A 156 3.86 -21.43 -6.52
CA ASP A 156 4.79 -20.55 -5.81
C ASP A 156 4.74 -19.08 -6.30
N TYR A 157 4.17 -18.85 -7.49
CA TYR A 157 4.00 -17.57 -8.19
C TYR A 157 2.54 -17.24 -8.56
N PRO A 158 1.54 -17.35 -7.65
CA PRO A 158 0.10 -17.34 -7.95
C PRO A 158 -0.52 -16.03 -8.50
N LEU A 159 0.27 -15.11 -9.05
CA LEU A 159 -0.18 -13.89 -9.69
C LEU A 159 0.56 -13.62 -11.02
N ASP A 160 1.45 -14.52 -11.47
CA ASP A 160 2.31 -14.35 -12.65
C ASP A 160 2.15 -15.55 -13.62
N PRO A 161 1.23 -15.47 -14.60
CA PRO A 161 0.77 -16.63 -15.41
C PRO A 161 1.81 -17.15 -16.43
N ASP A 162 3.07 -16.72 -16.30
CA ASP A 162 4.23 -17.24 -17.02
C ASP A 162 5.15 -18.10 -16.12
N LEU A 163 4.88 -18.21 -14.80
CA LEU A 163 5.68 -18.91 -13.75
C LEU A 163 4.76 -19.77 -12.86
N SER A 164 5.26 -20.84 -12.23
CA SER A 164 4.41 -21.67 -11.34
C SER A 164 5.13 -22.51 -10.26
N HIS A 165 6.43 -22.82 -10.41
CA HIS A 165 7.12 -23.75 -9.50
C HIS A 165 8.52 -23.23 -9.14
N ASP A 166 8.85 -23.17 -7.84
CA ASP A 166 10.17 -22.82 -7.28
C ASP A 166 10.64 -23.96 -6.37
N THR A 167 11.25 -25.00 -6.95
CA THR A 167 11.48 -26.28 -6.27
C THR A 167 12.37 -26.16 -5.02
N ASP A 168 13.29 -25.21 -4.97
CA ASP A 168 14.21 -24.99 -3.84
C ASP A 168 13.88 -23.75 -2.96
N GLY A 169 13.05 -22.83 -3.47
CA GLY A 169 12.63 -21.61 -2.78
C GLY A 169 13.63 -20.44 -2.85
N ASP A 170 14.50 -20.37 -3.87
CA ASP A 170 15.47 -19.27 -4.08
C ASP A 170 14.85 -18.00 -4.70
N GLY A 171 13.66 -18.11 -5.29
CA GLY A 171 12.93 -17.03 -5.97
C GLY A 171 13.18 -16.96 -7.48
N GLN A 172 13.50 -18.09 -8.09
CA GLN A 172 13.49 -18.34 -9.52
C GLN A 172 12.47 -19.46 -9.81
N ASP A 173 11.95 -19.53 -11.04
CA ASP A 173 11.04 -20.59 -11.45
C ASP A 173 11.83 -21.69 -12.18
N ASP A 174 11.46 -22.96 -11.99
CA ASP A 174 12.11 -24.15 -12.59
C ASP A 174 12.25 -24.07 -14.13
N SER A 175 11.51 -23.20 -14.82
CA SER A 175 11.66 -22.98 -16.28
C SER A 175 12.78 -22.00 -16.66
N VAL A 176 13.32 -21.24 -15.70
CA VAL A 176 14.35 -20.21 -15.90
C VAL A 176 15.55 -20.32 -14.96
N ASP A 177 15.48 -21.10 -13.87
CA ASP A 177 16.67 -21.54 -13.17
C ASP A 177 17.49 -22.53 -14.03
N SER A 178 18.55 -23.05 -13.43
CA SER A 178 19.55 -23.91 -14.06
C SER A 178 20.07 -24.99 -13.12
N ASP A 179 19.55 -25.04 -11.88
CA ASP A 179 20.00 -25.81 -10.72
C ASP A 179 18.78 -25.98 -9.78
N ASP A 180 17.66 -26.50 -10.30
CA ASP A 180 16.29 -26.40 -9.73
C ASP A 180 16.12 -26.86 -8.26
N ASP A 181 17.05 -27.65 -7.72
CA ASP A 181 17.06 -28.13 -6.32
C ASP A 181 18.19 -27.56 -5.43
N ASN A 182 19.04 -26.69 -6.00
CA ASN A 182 20.25 -26.10 -5.43
C ASN A 182 21.25 -27.11 -4.79
N ASP A 183 21.29 -28.38 -5.22
CA ASP A 183 22.40 -29.31 -4.96
C ASP A 183 23.74 -28.72 -5.48
N GLY A 184 23.65 -27.99 -6.58
CA GLY A 184 24.74 -27.36 -7.28
C GLY A 184 25.37 -28.23 -8.37
N ILE A 185 24.57 -29.09 -9.00
CA ILE A 185 24.76 -29.62 -10.36
C ILE A 185 23.67 -28.99 -11.21
N TYR A 186 24.02 -28.53 -12.42
CA TYR A 186 23.00 -27.97 -13.31
C TYR A 186 22.07 -29.05 -13.90
N ASP A 187 20.78 -28.75 -14.11
CA ASP A 187 19.73 -29.68 -14.59
C ASP A 187 20.13 -30.42 -15.88
N TRP A 188 20.89 -29.75 -16.75
CA TRP A 188 21.35 -30.32 -18.01
C TRP A 188 22.52 -31.29 -17.85
N ASP A 189 23.33 -31.15 -16.79
CA ASP A 189 24.34 -32.14 -16.37
C ASP A 189 23.66 -33.30 -15.64
N GLU A 190 22.59 -33.04 -14.88
CA GLU A 190 21.77 -34.05 -14.19
C GLU A 190 20.99 -34.95 -15.15
N ALA A 191 20.22 -34.35 -16.05
CA ALA A 191 19.49 -35.06 -17.11
C ALA A 191 20.44 -35.85 -18.03
N ALA A 192 21.72 -35.47 -18.13
CA ALA A 192 22.75 -36.22 -18.83
C ALA A 192 23.31 -37.41 -18.03
N GLN A 193 23.29 -37.33 -16.69
CA GLN A 193 23.69 -38.40 -15.76
C GLN A 193 22.54 -39.36 -15.43
N GLY A 194 21.30 -38.89 -15.53
CA GLY A 194 20.08 -39.63 -15.21
C GLY A 194 19.57 -39.43 -13.77
N SER A 195 20.17 -38.49 -13.02
CA SER A 195 19.56 -37.93 -11.82
C SER A 195 18.37 -37.02 -12.18
N ASN A 196 17.67 -36.50 -11.17
CA ASN A 196 16.45 -35.73 -11.31
C ASN A 196 16.64 -34.29 -10.81
N PRO A 197 16.62 -33.28 -11.69
CA PRO A 197 16.82 -31.86 -11.36
C PRO A 197 16.04 -31.31 -10.17
N LEU A 198 14.89 -31.89 -9.87
CA LEU A 198 13.99 -31.43 -8.81
C LEU A 198 14.25 -32.12 -7.45
N LEU A 199 15.39 -32.79 -7.24
CA LEU A 199 15.64 -33.64 -6.07
C LEU A 199 17.12 -33.74 -5.66
N TYR A 200 17.49 -32.98 -4.63
CA TYR A 200 18.83 -32.93 -4.03
C TYR A 200 19.49 -34.30 -3.75
N ASP A 201 18.67 -35.35 -3.56
CA ASP A 201 19.06 -36.76 -3.41
C ASP A 201 18.06 -37.60 -4.22
N THR A 202 18.40 -37.89 -5.48
CA THR A 202 17.48 -38.51 -6.45
C THR A 202 17.00 -39.88 -5.99
N ASP A 203 17.89 -40.71 -5.45
CA ASP A 203 17.58 -42.10 -5.10
C ASP A 203 17.18 -42.32 -3.63
N HIS A 204 17.36 -41.29 -2.80
CA HIS A 204 17.01 -41.20 -1.38
C HIS A 204 17.82 -42.16 -0.48
N ASP A 205 19.09 -42.43 -0.85
CA ASP A 205 20.13 -43.13 -0.07
C ASP A 205 20.54 -42.34 1.20
N GLY A 206 20.43 -41.01 1.17
CA GLY A 206 20.85 -40.08 2.21
C GLY A 206 22.16 -39.34 1.90
N VAL A 207 22.62 -39.38 0.65
CA VAL A 207 23.76 -38.64 0.11
C VAL A 207 23.28 -37.89 -1.12
N GLY A 208 23.39 -36.55 -1.10
CA GLY A 208 22.93 -35.74 -2.24
C GLY A 208 23.79 -35.94 -3.48
N ASP A 209 23.21 -35.73 -4.65
CA ASP A 209 23.67 -36.28 -5.93
C ASP A 209 25.11 -35.85 -6.28
N LYS A 210 25.48 -34.61 -6.01
CA LYS A 210 26.85 -34.09 -6.16
C LYS A 210 27.91 -34.70 -5.26
N GLN A 211 27.49 -35.39 -4.21
CA GLN A 211 28.36 -36.15 -3.31
C GLN A 211 28.29 -37.66 -3.55
N ASP A 212 27.38 -38.12 -4.41
CA ASP A 212 27.25 -39.52 -4.78
C ASP A 212 28.09 -39.88 -6.04
N GLU A 213 28.61 -41.10 -6.08
CA GLU A 213 29.26 -41.67 -7.27
C GLU A 213 28.26 -42.45 -8.16
N TYR A 214 27.05 -42.69 -7.65
CA TYR A 214 25.94 -43.44 -8.22
C TYR A 214 24.57 -42.84 -7.81
N PRO A 215 24.22 -41.59 -8.16
CA PRO A 215 22.99 -40.87 -7.75
C PRO A 215 21.65 -41.47 -8.26
N THR A 216 21.64 -42.74 -8.65
CA THR A 216 20.48 -43.48 -9.16
C THR A 216 20.46 -44.95 -8.68
N ASP A 217 21.37 -45.35 -7.77
CA ASP A 217 21.46 -46.69 -7.16
C ASP A 217 21.41 -46.56 -5.63
N PRO A 218 20.20 -46.64 -5.01
CA PRO A 218 19.97 -46.36 -3.58
C PRO A 218 20.51 -47.46 -2.64
N THR A 219 21.48 -48.21 -3.13
CA THR A 219 22.22 -49.23 -2.40
C THR A 219 23.72 -48.91 -2.32
N ARG A 220 24.22 -47.84 -2.97
CA ARG A 220 25.65 -47.63 -3.21
C ARG A 220 26.13 -46.17 -3.42
N SER A 221 26.13 -45.35 -2.37
CA SER A 221 26.72 -43.99 -2.43
C SER A 221 28.25 -43.85 -2.65
N SER A 222 29.00 -44.94 -2.94
CA SER A 222 30.43 -44.89 -3.30
C SER A 222 31.01 -46.19 -3.86
N THR A 223 32.17 -46.11 -4.53
CA THR A 223 33.00 -47.28 -4.84
C THR A 223 33.62 -47.88 -3.56
N PRO A 224 33.44 -49.20 -3.31
CA PRO A 224 34.13 -49.84 -2.21
C PRO A 224 35.65 -49.76 -2.44
N ALA A 225 36.36 -49.19 -1.47
CA ALA A 225 37.78 -48.89 -1.58
C ALA A 225 38.58 -50.10 -2.12
N PRO A 226 39.51 -49.88 -3.07
CA PRO A 226 40.22 -50.97 -3.73
C PRO A 226 40.88 -51.86 -2.68
N THR A 227 40.53 -53.16 -2.71
CA THR A 227 41.11 -54.15 -1.79
C THR A 227 42.63 -54.06 -1.89
N PRO A 228 43.36 -53.82 -0.77
CA PRO A 228 44.78 -53.49 -0.83
C PRO A 228 45.55 -54.54 -1.65
N GLU A 229 46.12 -54.11 -2.77
CA GLU A 229 46.90 -54.99 -3.62
C GLU A 229 48.06 -55.55 -2.80
N ILE A 230 48.04 -56.87 -2.56
CA ILE A 230 49.08 -57.54 -1.78
C ILE A 230 50.37 -57.42 -2.58
N GLN A 231 51.22 -56.46 -2.21
CA GLN A 231 52.53 -56.25 -2.82
C GLN A 231 53.32 -57.55 -2.78
N GLN A 232 53.44 -58.21 -3.93
CA GLN A 232 54.23 -59.43 -4.04
C GLN A 232 55.70 -59.07 -3.73
N PRO A 233 56.39 -59.82 -2.87
CA PRO A 233 57.73 -59.46 -2.44
C PRO A 233 58.70 -59.48 -3.65
N LYS A 234 59.23 -58.29 -3.95
CA LYS A 234 60.21 -58.03 -5.02
C LYS A 234 61.41 -59.00 -4.91
N PRO A 235 61.77 -59.76 -5.97
CA PRO A 235 62.86 -60.72 -5.88
C PRO A 235 64.23 -60.02 -5.79
N THR A 236 65.04 -60.49 -4.83
CA THR A 236 66.40 -60.00 -4.58
C THR A 236 67.38 -60.48 -5.66
N GLY A 237 68.06 -59.55 -6.34
CA GLY A 237 69.10 -59.82 -7.35
C GLY A 237 70.35 -58.97 -7.13
N GLN A 238 71.53 -59.52 -7.42
CA GLN A 238 72.85 -58.97 -7.04
C GLN A 238 73.49 -58.03 -8.07
N VAL A 239 73.99 -56.89 -7.57
CA VAL A 239 75.19 -56.09 -7.92
C VAL A 239 75.81 -56.19 -9.34
N LEU A 240 75.84 -55.03 -10.03
CA LEU A 240 76.97 -54.37 -10.75
C LEU A 240 76.44 -53.06 -11.42
N GLY A 241 77.20 -51.98 -11.68
CA GLY A 241 78.55 -51.56 -11.26
C GLY A 241 79.07 -50.33 -12.06
N ALA A 242 79.80 -49.40 -11.41
CA ALA A 242 80.46 -48.17 -11.94
C ALA A 242 79.53 -47.00 -12.40
N GLU A 243 79.61 -45.80 -11.79
CA GLU A 243 80.36 -44.57 -12.23
C GLU A 243 79.54 -43.69 -13.23
N ASP A 244 79.49 -42.33 -13.22
CA ASP A 244 80.27 -41.31 -12.49
C ASP A 244 79.57 -39.90 -12.38
N ASN A 245 79.87 -39.17 -11.30
CA ASN A 245 79.99 -37.69 -11.07
C ASN A 245 78.97 -36.54 -11.40
N ASN A 246 78.92 -35.59 -10.44
CA ASN A 246 78.56 -34.14 -10.42
C ASN A 246 77.08 -33.63 -10.55
N ILE A 247 76.47 -32.79 -9.67
CA ILE A 247 76.81 -31.49 -8.97
C ILE A 247 76.68 -30.26 -9.93
N GLN A 248 75.96 -29.14 -9.65
CA GLN A 248 75.16 -28.66 -8.48
C GLN A 248 74.23 -27.43 -8.78
N VAL A 249 73.33 -27.12 -7.83
CA VAL A 249 72.58 -25.86 -7.48
C VAL A 249 72.20 -24.73 -8.48
N ALA A 250 70.89 -24.48 -8.54
CA ALA A 250 70.14 -23.24 -8.21
C ALA A 250 70.59 -21.83 -8.68
N SER A 251 69.65 -21.09 -9.27
CA SER A 251 69.16 -19.79 -8.72
C SER A 251 67.89 -19.31 -9.45
N VAL A 252 67.11 -18.46 -8.78
CA VAL A 252 65.80 -17.92 -9.22
C VAL A 252 65.94 -16.44 -9.54
N ASN A 253 65.40 -15.97 -10.68
CA ASN A 253 64.53 -14.79 -10.73
C ASN A 253 63.90 -14.55 -12.12
N THR A 254 62.79 -13.82 -12.11
CA THR A 254 61.85 -13.54 -13.20
C THR A 254 62.25 -12.34 -14.06
N SER A 255 61.85 -12.31 -15.34
CA SER A 255 60.90 -11.30 -15.91
C SER A 255 60.76 -11.35 -17.45
N GLU A 256 59.48 -11.37 -17.87
CA GLU A 256 58.86 -10.70 -19.04
C GLU A 256 59.13 -11.02 -20.54
N THR A 257 58.00 -10.97 -21.26
CA THR A 257 57.76 -10.67 -22.69
C THR A 257 57.99 -11.68 -23.82
N GLN A 258 56.85 -12.15 -24.37
CA GLN A 258 56.43 -12.09 -25.79
C GLN A 258 57.31 -12.73 -26.89
N ASN A 259 56.69 -13.61 -27.71
CA ASN A 259 56.37 -13.35 -29.14
C ASN A 259 56.46 -14.60 -30.07
N ASN A 260 55.31 -15.07 -30.57
CA ASN A 260 55.06 -15.78 -31.85
C ASN A 260 55.68 -17.20 -32.06
N ASN A 261 55.03 -18.15 -32.78
CA ASN A 261 54.28 -17.99 -34.03
C ASN A 261 53.14 -19.02 -34.23
N ASN A 262 52.10 -18.59 -34.95
CA ASN A 262 51.14 -19.43 -35.70
C ASN A 262 51.84 -20.02 -36.95
N PRO A 263 51.35 -21.11 -37.61
CA PRO A 263 50.32 -20.91 -38.64
C PRO A 263 49.32 -22.08 -38.84
N ASP A 264 48.04 -21.73 -38.97
CA ASP A 264 47.15 -22.27 -40.00
C ASP A 264 47.04 -21.23 -41.14
N PRO A 265 46.85 -21.63 -42.42
CA PRO A 265 45.50 -21.46 -42.97
C PRO A 265 45.07 -22.48 -44.05
N ARG A 266 43.77 -22.75 -44.14
CA ARG A 266 43.08 -22.95 -45.45
C ARG A 266 41.60 -22.54 -45.45
N VAL A 267 41.25 -21.65 -46.36
CA VAL A 267 39.91 -21.13 -46.66
C VAL A 267 39.38 -21.74 -47.98
N LEU A 268 38.05 -21.88 -48.11
CA LEU A 268 37.17 -21.81 -49.30
C LEU A 268 35.79 -22.41 -48.91
N GLY A 269 34.61 -21.83 -49.18
CA GLY A 269 34.22 -20.58 -49.85
C GLY A 269 32.71 -20.28 -49.64
N GLU A 270 32.20 -19.17 -50.20
CA GLU A 270 30.88 -18.56 -49.94
C GLU A 270 29.70 -19.10 -50.80
N GLU A 271 28.54 -18.41 -50.68
CA GLU A 271 27.27 -18.43 -51.46
C GLU A 271 26.13 -19.30 -50.86
N ASP A 272 24.88 -18.82 -50.72
CA ASP A 272 24.32 -17.50 -51.05
C ASP A 272 23.06 -17.13 -50.21
N SER A 273 22.66 -15.85 -50.27
CA SER A 273 21.46 -15.28 -49.60
C SER A 273 20.13 -15.59 -50.32
N VAL A 274 18.96 -15.53 -49.62
CA VAL A 274 17.68 -14.95 -50.14
C VAL A 274 16.52 -14.92 -49.10
N THR A 275 15.98 -13.69 -48.93
CA THR A 275 14.64 -13.22 -48.48
C THR A 275 13.86 -13.78 -47.28
N ASN A 276 13.51 -12.82 -46.41
CA ASN A 276 12.44 -12.81 -45.41
C ASN A 276 11.01 -12.72 -46.03
N THR A 277 10.01 -13.42 -45.46
CA THR A 277 8.57 -13.05 -45.46
C THR A 277 7.83 -13.69 -44.28
N ASP A 278 7.22 -12.83 -43.46
CA ASP A 278 6.39 -12.97 -42.25
C ASP A 278 5.38 -14.14 -42.12
N PRO A 279 4.99 -14.48 -40.87
CA PRO A 279 3.65 -14.92 -40.52
C PRO A 279 2.86 -13.85 -39.73
N ILE A 280 1.81 -13.36 -40.39
CA ILE A 280 0.61 -12.62 -39.93
C ILE A 280 0.36 -12.62 -38.40
N ILE A 281 0.39 -11.44 -37.78
CA ILE A 281 -0.23 -11.17 -36.46
C ILE A 281 -1.68 -10.70 -36.69
N HIS A 282 -2.60 -11.19 -35.86
CA HIS A 282 -4.03 -10.93 -35.99
C HIS A 282 -4.49 -9.78 -35.06
N GLU A 283 -4.07 -8.55 -35.33
CA GLU A 283 -4.48 -7.38 -34.53
C GLU A 283 -6.00 -7.12 -34.62
N ASN A 284 -6.66 -7.12 -33.46
CA ASN A 284 -8.03 -6.64 -33.28
C ASN A 284 -7.94 -5.21 -32.71
N PRO A 285 -8.63 -4.19 -33.26
CA PRO A 285 -8.28 -2.80 -33.00
C PRO A 285 -8.82 -2.29 -31.65
N ILE A 286 -7.91 -1.88 -30.77
CA ILE A 286 -8.25 -1.05 -29.60
C ILE A 286 -8.83 0.28 -30.09
N VAL A 287 -10.07 0.58 -29.68
CA VAL A 287 -10.71 1.87 -29.97
C VAL A 287 -10.09 2.94 -29.07
N ALA A 288 -9.05 3.59 -29.57
CA ALA A 288 -8.48 4.78 -28.94
C ALA A 288 -9.51 5.92 -28.93
N LEU A 289 -10.19 6.12 -27.81
CA LEU A 289 -10.96 7.34 -27.56
C LEU A 289 -10.00 8.52 -27.45
N GLN A 290 -10.03 9.39 -28.47
CA GLN A 290 -9.19 10.57 -28.53
C GLN A 290 -9.53 11.53 -27.37
N ALA A 291 -8.60 11.69 -26.42
CA ALA A 291 -8.65 12.78 -25.46
C ALA A 291 -8.42 14.12 -26.20
N ASP A 292 -9.35 15.06 -26.06
CA ASP A 292 -9.27 16.37 -26.71
C ASP A 292 -8.12 17.21 -26.11
N GLU A 293 -7.07 17.47 -26.89
CA GLU A 293 -5.82 18.12 -26.46
C GLU A 293 -5.96 19.61 -26.02
N ASN A 294 -7.18 20.10 -25.79
CA ASN A 294 -7.44 21.51 -25.47
C ASN A 294 -7.77 21.83 -24.00
N TYR A 295 -7.70 20.85 -23.08
CA TYR A 295 -7.88 21.11 -21.64
C TYR A 295 -6.57 21.22 -20.85
N ASN A 296 -5.57 21.95 -21.37
CA ASN A 296 -4.40 22.28 -20.55
C ASN A 296 -3.72 23.62 -20.87
N LYS A 297 -4.47 24.73 -20.74
CA LYS A 297 -3.86 26.07 -20.64
C LYS A 297 -4.65 27.10 -19.83
N LYS A 298 -4.94 26.78 -18.56
CA LYS A 298 -5.23 27.80 -17.55
C LYS A 298 -4.24 27.65 -16.40
N VAL A 299 -3.27 28.56 -16.35
CA VAL A 299 -2.19 28.57 -15.36
C VAL A 299 -2.81 28.63 -13.96
N LEU A 300 -2.63 27.56 -13.19
CA LEU A 300 -2.93 27.54 -11.76
C LEU A 300 -1.84 28.34 -11.02
N PRO A 301 -2.18 29.19 -10.04
CA PRO A 301 -1.18 29.84 -9.21
C PRO A 301 -0.53 28.83 -8.27
N GLU A 302 0.79 28.90 -8.16
CA GLU A 302 1.60 28.11 -7.25
C GLU A 302 1.25 28.46 -5.79
N ILE A 303 0.66 27.51 -5.06
CA ILE A 303 0.30 27.69 -3.65
C ILE A 303 1.50 27.26 -2.79
N GLU A 304 2.27 28.25 -2.30
CA GLU A 304 3.27 28.01 -1.25
C GLU A 304 2.60 27.39 -0.01
N VAL A 305 2.96 26.14 0.31
CA VAL A 305 2.51 25.43 1.52
C VAL A 305 3.18 26.04 2.75
N ASN A 306 2.62 27.15 3.22
CA ASN A 306 3.05 27.78 4.46
C ASN A 306 2.58 26.97 5.67
N ASN A 307 3.41 26.02 6.10
CA ASN A 307 3.24 25.24 7.34
C ASN A 307 3.33 26.14 8.60
N LYS A 308 2.27 26.90 8.87
CA LYS A 308 2.03 27.59 10.13
C LYS A 308 0.85 26.95 10.84
N ALA A 309 1.16 26.16 11.86
CA ALA A 309 0.15 25.65 12.79
C ALA A 309 -0.63 26.83 13.39
N ASN A 310 -1.96 26.81 13.23
CA ASN A 310 -2.85 27.86 13.71
C ASN A 310 -3.03 27.78 15.23
N TRP A 311 -2.04 28.27 15.98
CA TRP A 311 -2.20 28.54 17.40
C TRP A 311 -3.21 29.68 17.57
N LEU A 312 -4.19 29.52 18.48
CA LEU A 312 -5.25 30.49 18.76
C LEU A 312 -4.71 31.92 18.75
N SER A 313 -5.34 32.79 17.95
CA SER A 313 -4.86 34.16 17.78
C SER A 313 -4.85 34.90 19.13
N TRP A 314 -3.75 35.61 19.40
CA TRP A 314 -3.56 36.37 20.64
C TRP A 314 -4.73 37.30 21.04
N PRO A 315 -5.47 37.99 20.13
CA PRO A 315 -6.67 38.72 20.53
C PRO A 315 -7.81 37.84 21.08
N TYR A 316 -7.95 36.58 20.63
CA TYR A 316 -8.97 35.65 21.11
C TYR A 316 -8.69 35.20 22.55
N ILE A 317 -7.42 34.91 22.85
CA ILE A 317 -6.95 34.56 24.20
C ILE A 317 -7.19 35.72 25.18
N LEU A 318 -6.94 36.97 24.75
CA LEU A 318 -7.22 38.16 25.56
C LEU A 318 -8.72 38.35 25.83
N TRP A 319 -9.60 38.02 24.88
CA TRP A 319 -11.06 38.06 25.08
C TRP A 319 -11.53 37.04 26.13
N ILE A 320 -11.00 35.81 26.10
CA ILE A 320 -11.31 34.75 27.08
C ILE A 320 -10.82 35.14 28.49
N ILE A 321 -9.62 35.72 28.60
CA ILE A 321 -9.08 36.22 29.88
C ILE A 321 -9.92 37.40 30.41
N ALA A 322 -10.34 38.33 29.56
CA ALA A 322 -11.20 39.45 29.96
C ALA A 322 -12.59 38.98 30.45
N GLY A 323 -13.20 38.03 29.75
CA GLY A 323 -14.51 37.47 30.12
C GLY A 323 -14.49 36.74 31.48
N THR A 324 -13.45 35.94 31.73
CA THR A 324 -13.31 35.21 33.01
C THR A 324 -13.07 36.14 34.19
N PHE A 325 -12.30 37.22 34.02
CA PHE A 325 -12.14 38.25 35.05
C PHE A 325 -13.44 38.98 35.39
N ALA A 326 -14.31 39.25 34.41
CA ALA A 326 -15.59 39.91 34.65
C ALA A 326 -16.55 39.05 35.51
N VAL A 327 -16.60 37.74 35.25
CA VAL A 327 -17.42 36.79 36.04
C VAL A 327 -16.91 36.68 37.48
N LEU A 328 -15.59 36.59 37.67
CA LEU A 328 -14.97 36.54 39.01
C LEU A 328 -15.17 37.84 39.79
N ALA A 329 -15.07 39.01 39.15
CA ALA A 329 -15.35 40.30 39.78
C ALA A 329 -16.82 40.43 40.22
N GLY A 330 -17.76 39.95 39.39
CA GLY A 330 -19.20 39.89 39.72
C GLY A 330 -19.48 39.00 40.94
N LEU A 331 -18.88 37.81 40.99
CA LEU A 331 -18.99 36.90 42.14
C LEU A 331 -18.39 37.50 43.41
N PHE A 332 -17.23 38.16 43.33
CA PHE A 332 -16.59 38.81 44.48
C PHE A 332 -17.42 39.98 45.03
N PHE A 333 -18.00 40.80 44.16
CA PHE A 333 -18.89 41.90 44.55
C PHE A 333 -20.18 41.39 45.20
N LEU A 334 -20.76 40.29 44.69
CA LEU A 334 -21.91 39.63 45.30
C LEU A 334 -21.56 39.07 46.69
N PHE A 335 -20.38 38.47 46.86
CA PHE A 335 -19.89 37.97 48.15
C PHE A 335 -19.69 39.12 49.16
N PHE A 336 -19.14 40.25 48.72
CA PHE A 336 -18.96 41.44 49.55
C PHE A 336 -20.30 42.05 50.01
N LEU A 337 -21.30 42.10 49.13
CA LEU A 337 -22.66 42.54 49.48
C LEU A 337 -23.34 41.59 50.49
N LEU A 338 -23.14 40.26 50.36
CA LEU A 338 -23.65 39.27 51.30
C LEU A 338 -22.97 39.39 52.68
N ALA A 339 -21.64 39.54 52.72
CA ALA A 339 -20.89 39.77 53.95
C ALA A 339 -21.32 41.06 54.67
N ARG A 340 -21.51 42.15 53.92
CA ARG A 340 -21.99 43.44 54.46
C ARG A 340 -23.44 43.35 54.97
N LYS A 341 -24.25 42.42 54.44
CA LYS A 341 -25.60 42.16 54.97
C LYS A 341 -25.57 41.39 56.29
N ARG A 342 -24.76 40.33 56.40
CA ARG A 342 -24.58 39.57 57.67
C ARG A 342 -24.20 40.49 58.82
N LYS A 343 -23.17 41.33 58.65
CA LYS A 343 -22.73 42.24 59.71
C LYS A 343 -23.84 43.20 60.21
N LYS A 344 -24.76 43.62 59.33
CA LYS A 344 -25.94 44.44 59.71
C LYS A 344 -27.08 43.67 60.37
N GLU A 345 -27.07 42.34 60.30
CA GLU A 345 -28.01 41.47 61.02
C GLU A 345 -27.44 41.13 62.41
N ASP A 346 -26.12 40.89 62.51
CA ASP A 346 -25.42 40.67 63.79
C ASP A 346 -25.48 41.92 64.70
N ASP A 347 -25.24 43.13 64.16
CA ASP A 347 -25.34 44.41 64.88
C ASP A 347 -26.78 44.74 65.38
N LYS A 348 -27.79 43.95 64.97
CA LYS A 348 -29.21 44.19 65.31
C LYS A 348 -29.78 43.25 66.38
N ASN A 349 -29.04 42.24 66.85
CA ASN A 349 -29.54 41.35 67.91
C ASN A 349 -28.50 41.01 69.00
N PRO A 350 -28.18 41.94 69.92
CA PRO A 350 -27.23 41.71 71.01
C PRO A 350 -27.90 40.97 72.20
N LYS A 351 -28.59 39.86 71.95
CA LYS A 351 -29.18 38.99 72.99
C LYS A 351 -29.19 37.51 72.56
N GLU A 352 -28.05 36.84 72.73
CA GLU A 352 -27.94 35.55 73.46
C GLU A 352 -26.47 35.06 73.48
N SER A 353 -25.75 35.39 74.56
CA SER A 353 -24.51 34.69 74.92
C SER A 353 -24.42 34.52 76.44
N LYS A 354 -25.34 33.72 76.99
CA LYS A 354 -25.24 33.14 78.34
C LYS A 354 -25.81 31.72 78.37
N LYS A 355 -24.96 30.77 77.99
CA LYS A 355 -24.73 29.53 78.74
C LYS A 355 -23.40 28.92 78.32
#